data_AF-A0A8H4AGT5-F1
#
_entry.id   AF-A0A8H4AGT5-F1
#
_cell.length_a   1.000
_cell.length_b   1.000
_cell.length_c   1.000
_cell.angle_alpha   90.00
_cell.angle_beta   90.00
_cell.angle_gamma   90.00
#
_symmetry.space_group_name_H-M   'P 1'
#
loop_
_entity.id
_entity.type
_entity.pdbx_description
1 polymer ?
#
loop_
_entity_poly.entity_id
_entity_poly.type
_entity_poly.pdbx_seq_one_letter_code
_entity_poly.pdbx_strand_id
1 'polypeptide(L)'
;MNFYDNGEELRREPGDGGIDFVDDFREYTILTQFKNYDEPGSIGPKYIRELEDIMSRYNKLTTIGVIIAPTKLSFSKKSVRRAKSSKYILILTDQPNLFSDLNRVIDSQSPFEFRIRSSQNIHFICFHFYFIIMIILLIYILFQNL
;
A
#
# COMPACT_ATOMS: atom_id res chain seq x y z
N MET A 1 -20.47 -13.72 0.10
CA MET A 1 -20.70 -12.56 0.99
C MET A 1 -20.52 -11.34 0.11
N ASN A 2 -21.64 -10.69 -0.24
CA ASN A 2 -21.66 -9.59 -1.21
C ASN A 2 -21.73 -8.27 -0.44
N PHE A 3 -20.90 -7.30 -0.83
CA PHE A 3 -21.05 -5.91 -0.42
C PHE A 3 -20.76 -5.00 -1.63
N TYR A 4 -21.78 -4.25 -2.03
CA TYR A 4 -21.75 -3.03 -2.86
C TYR A 4 -21.99 -1.85 -1.87
N ASP A 5 -21.69 -0.57 -2.08
CA ASP A 5 -21.05 0.26 -3.11
C ASP A 5 -20.93 1.65 -2.44
N ASN A 6 -19.82 2.38 -2.65
CA ASN A 6 -19.68 3.80 -2.31
C ASN A 6 -18.74 4.48 -3.35
N GLY A 7 -19.18 4.57 -4.59
CA GLY A 7 -19.28 5.89 -5.24
C GLY A 7 -18.02 6.59 -5.78
N GLU A 8 -16.86 5.96 -5.89
CA GLU A 8 -15.82 6.41 -6.85
C GLU A 8 -15.22 5.22 -7.60
N GLU A 9 -15.76 4.98 -8.79
CA GLU A 9 -15.34 3.93 -9.69
C GLU A 9 -14.07 4.35 -10.45
N LEU A 10 -12.89 4.06 -9.90
CA LEU A 10 -11.69 3.82 -10.72
C LEU A 10 -11.60 2.32 -11.03
N ARG A 11 -12.67 1.74 -11.62
CA ARG A 11 -12.57 0.44 -12.28
C ARG A 11 -11.78 0.62 -13.57
N ARG A 12 -10.46 0.50 -13.46
CA ARG A 12 -9.67 0.07 -14.61
C ARG A 12 -9.88 -1.42 -14.75
N GLU A 13 -10.56 -1.81 -15.82
CA GLU A 13 -10.64 -3.21 -16.22
C GLU A 13 -9.21 -3.78 -16.34
N PRO A 14 -8.94 -4.99 -15.81
CA PRO A 14 -7.62 -5.61 -15.89
C PRO A 14 -7.42 -6.15 -17.30
N GLY A 15 -7.03 -5.26 -18.22
CA GLY A 15 -6.50 -5.61 -19.54
C GLY A 15 -4.98 -5.65 -19.47
N ASP A 16 -4.41 -6.86 -19.56
CA ASP A 16 -3.01 -7.28 -19.79
C ASP A 16 -1.83 -6.62 -19.03
N GLY A 17 -2.08 -5.60 -18.20
CA GLY A 17 -1.08 -4.80 -17.48
C GLY A 17 -0.50 -5.43 -16.22
N GLY A 18 -0.74 -6.73 -16.00
CA GLY A 18 -0.13 -7.52 -14.94
C GLY A 18 -0.91 -7.62 -13.63
N ILE A 19 -1.82 -6.69 -13.31
CA ILE A 19 -2.70 -6.76 -12.12
C ILE A 19 -4.06 -7.35 -12.50
N ASP A 20 -4.51 -8.33 -11.72
CA ASP A 20 -5.79 -9.01 -11.91
C ASP A 20 -6.88 -8.44 -10.98
N PHE A 21 -6.50 -7.90 -9.82
CA PHE A 21 -7.44 -7.35 -8.85
C PHE A 21 -6.82 -6.21 -8.02
N VAL A 22 -7.62 -5.18 -7.74
CA VAL A 22 -7.26 -4.04 -6.89
C VAL A 22 -8.38 -3.82 -5.88
N ASP A 23 -8.03 -3.64 -4.61
CA ASP A 23 -8.99 -3.41 -3.53
C ASP A 23 -8.32 -2.68 -2.36
N ASP A 24 -9.12 -2.16 -1.43
CA ASP A 24 -8.64 -1.52 -0.21
C ASP A 24 -8.96 -2.37 1.02
N PHE A 25 -7.98 -2.53 1.92
CA PHE A 25 -8.15 -3.26 3.16
C PHE A 25 -7.38 -2.60 4.30
N ARG A 26 -8.13 -2.12 5.32
CA ARG A 26 -7.56 -1.49 6.54
C ARG A 26 -6.52 -0.39 6.24
N GLU A 27 -6.87 0.55 5.36
CA GLU A 27 -6.03 1.69 4.92
C GLU A 27 -4.90 1.32 3.95
N TYR A 28 -4.80 0.06 3.52
CA TYR A 28 -3.87 -0.37 2.48
C TYR A 28 -4.57 -0.59 1.15
N THR A 29 -3.98 -0.11 0.08
CA THR A 29 -4.31 -0.52 -1.29
C THR A 29 -3.62 -1.85 -1.59
N ILE A 30 -4.40 -2.83 -2.00
CA ILE A 30 -3.96 -4.19 -2.31
C ILE A 30 -3.93 -4.36 -3.82
N LEU A 31 -2.75 -4.66 -4.37
CA LEU A 31 -2.57 -4.96 -5.79
C LEU A 31 -2.29 -6.45 -5.95
N THR A 32 -3.18 -7.17 -6.61
CA THR A 32 -3.14 -8.64 -6.66
C THR A 32 -2.89 -9.15 -8.07
N GLN A 33 -1.99 -10.12 -8.18
CA GLN A 33 -1.80 -10.95 -9.37
C GLN A 33 -2.09 -12.42 -9.06
N PHE A 34 -2.81 -13.10 -9.94
CA PHE A 34 -3.00 -14.54 -9.94
C PHE A 34 -2.06 -15.19 -10.95
N LYS A 35 -1.32 -16.21 -10.51
CA LYS A 35 -0.42 -16.99 -11.36
C LYS A 35 -0.74 -18.46 -11.18
N ASN A 36 -1.49 -19.02 -12.13
CA ASN A 36 -1.93 -20.41 -12.13
C ASN A 36 -0.83 -21.35 -12.67
N TYR A 37 0.30 -21.39 -11.97
CA TYR A 37 1.35 -22.39 -12.18
C TYR A 37 1.42 -23.28 -10.96
N ASP A 38 1.24 -24.58 -11.16
CA ASP A 38 1.20 -25.62 -10.12
C ASP A 38 2.56 -26.32 -9.94
N GLU A 39 3.39 -26.30 -10.97
CA GLU A 39 4.75 -26.83 -10.91
C GLU A 39 5.60 -26.10 -9.84
N PRO A 40 6.24 -26.83 -8.92
CA PRO A 40 7.09 -26.22 -7.90
C PRO A 40 8.23 -25.37 -8.50
N GLY A 41 8.35 -24.13 -8.04
CA GLY A 41 9.38 -23.21 -8.47
C GLY A 41 9.19 -22.59 -9.86
N SER A 42 8.05 -22.79 -10.51
CA SER A 42 7.70 -22.21 -11.81
C SER A 42 7.58 -20.68 -11.81
N ILE A 43 7.19 -20.08 -10.68
CA ILE A 43 7.04 -18.63 -10.53
C ILE A 43 8.40 -18.01 -10.21
N GLY A 44 9.03 -17.48 -11.26
CA GLY A 44 10.32 -16.81 -11.21
C GLY A 44 10.26 -15.36 -10.71
N PRO A 45 11.43 -14.71 -10.51
CA PRO A 45 11.52 -13.33 -10.03
C PRO A 45 11.01 -12.28 -11.03
N LYS A 46 10.69 -12.67 -12.28
CA LYS A 46 10.13 -11.79 -13.30
C LYS A 46 8.81 -11.18 -12.84
N TYR A 47 7.87 -12.00 -12.35
CA TYR A 47 6.57 -11.54 -11.85
C TYR A 47 6.68 -10.59 -10.66
N ILE A 48 7.72 -10.77 -9.84
CA ILE A 48 8.00 -9.84 -8.73
C ILE A 48 8.36 -8.47 -9.28
N ARG A 49 9.27 -8.40 -10.25
CA ARG A 49 9.71 -7.13 -10.85
C ARG A 49 8.58 -6.42 -11.57
N GLU A 50 7.76 -7.17 -12.30
CA GLU A 50 6.57 -6.62 -12.97
C GLU A 50 5.61 -5.99 -11.96
N LEU A 51 5.36 -6.67 -10.84
CA LEU A 51 4.55 -6.11 -9.76
C LEU A 51 5.21 -4.87 -9.12
N GLU A 52 6.53 -4.90 -8.87
CA GLU A 52 7.28 -3.75 -8.36
C GLU A 52 7.19 -2.53 -9.29
N ASP A 53 7.25 -2.75 -10.60
CA ASP A 53 7.13 -1.69 -11.62
C ASP A 53 5.75 -1.05 -11.58
N ILE A 54 4.70 -1.84 -11.35
CA ILE A 54 3.35 -1.32 -11.17
C ILE A 54 3.23 -0.55 -9.85
N MET A 55 3.72 -1.15 -8.76
CA MET A 55 3.74 -0.52 -7.42
C MET A 55 4.56 0.77 -7.37
N SER A 56 5.48 1.00 -8.31
CA SER A 56 6.22 2.26 -8.42
C SER A 56 5.34 3.49 -8.62
N ARG A 57 4.10 3.28 -9.09
CA ARG A 57 3.09 4.31 -9.31
C ARG A 57 2.21 4.58 -8.08
N TYR A 58 2.41 3.81 -7.00
CA TYR A 58 1.62 3.84 -5.78
C TYR A 58 2.47 4.22 -4.57
N ASN A 59 1.81 4.57 -3.46
CA ASN A 59 2.49 4.89 -2.21
C ASN A 59 3.08 3.62 -1.58
N LYS A 60 4.41 3.57 -1.48
CA LYS A 60 5.18 2.42 -0.96
C LYS A 60 4.79 1.97 0.45
N LEU A 61 4.25 2.88 1.25
CA LEU A 61 3.92 2.61 2.65
C LEU A 61 2.49 2.09 2.84
N THR A 62 1.60 2.40 1.92
CA THR A 62 0.18 2.05 2.01
C THR A 62 -0.25 1.12 0.88
N THR A 63 0.70 0.52 0.16
CA THR A 63 0.42 -0.40 -0.94
C THR A 63 1.06 -1.75 -0.66
N ILE A 64 0.25 -2.80 -0.71
CA ILE A 64 0.69 -4.19 -0.57
C ILE A 64 0.50 -4.88 -1.91
N GLY A 65 1.58 -5.44 -2.45
CA GLY A 65 1.54 -6.29 -3.62
C GLY A 65 1.34 -7.74 -3.20
N VAL A 66 0.40 -8.44 -3.83
CA VAL A 66 0.08 -9.84 -3.53
C VAL A 66 0.20 -10.65 -4.82
N ILE A 67 0.95 -11.76 -4.78
CA ILE A 67 0.93 -12.76 -5.83
C ILE A 67 0.37 -14.05 -5.25
N ILE A 68 -0.71 -14.54 -5.86
CA ILE A 68 -1.43 -15.74 -5.46
C ILE A 68 -1.15 -16.83 -6.48
N ALA A 69 -0.71 -17.98 -5.98
CA ALA A 69 -0.51 -19.20 -6.76
C ALA A 69 -1.38 -20.35 -6.20
N PRO A 70 -1.55 -21.46 -6.94
CA PRO A 70 -2.22 -22.66 -6.41
C PRO A 70 -1.58 -23.17 -5.11
N THR A 71 -0.26 -23.07 -4.99
CA THR A 71 0.51 -23.46 -3.80
C THR A 71 1.71 -22.53 -3.60
N LYS A 72 2.10 -22.30 -2.33
CA LYS A 72 3.36 -21.61 -1.99
C LYS A 72 4.62 -22.27 -2.56
N LEU A 73 4.56 -23.56 -2.90
CA LEU A 73 5.69 -24.26 -3.54
C LEU A 73 5.94 -23.81 -4.98
N SER A 74 4.97 -23.19 -5.64
CA SER A 74 5.08 -22.67 -7.01
C SER A 74 6.13 -21.55 -7.10
N PHE A 75 6.44 -20.87 -6.00
CA PHE A 75 7.43 -19.80 -5.98
C PHE A 75 8.86 -20.34 -5.95
N SER A 76 9.67 -19.95 -6.95
CA SER A 76 11.09 -20.27 -6.94
C SER A 76 11.82 -19.64 -5.74
N LYS A 77 12.93 -20.25 -5.30
CA LYS A 77 13.81 -19.63 -4.27
C LYS A 77 14.25 -18.21 -4.67
N LYS A 78 14.40 -17.95 -5.97
CA LYS A 78 14.78 -16.63 -6.52
C LYS A 78 13.65 -15.61 -6.37
N SER A 79 12.39 -15.97 -6.61
CA SER A 79 11.26 -15.06 -6.42
C SER A 79 11.04 -14.74 -4.94
N VAL A 80 11.12 -15.74 -4.06
CA VAL A 80 11.04 -15.53 -2.60
C VAL A 80 12.15 -14.58 -2.11
N ARG A 81 13.40 -14.80 -2.55
CA ARG A 81 14.51 -13.90 -2.20
C ARG A 81 14.29 -12.48 -2.72
N ARG A 82 13.80 -12.33 -3.95
CA ARG A 82 13.52 -11.01 -4.54
C ARG A 82 12.40 -10.28 -3.80
N ALA A 83 11.31 -10.97 -3.46
CA ALA A 83 10.21 -10.37 -2.71
C ALA A 83 10.68 -9.89 -1.33
N LYS A 84 11.48 -10.70 -0.62
CA LYS A 84 12.07 -10.33 0.67
C LYS A 84 13.04 -9.15 0.60
N SER A 85 13.76 -8.98 -0.51
CA SER A 85 14.69 -7.86 -0.70
C SER A 85 14.04 -6.64 -1.39
N SER A 86 12.73 -6.68 -1.62
CA SER A 86 12.01 -5.57 -2.22
C SER A 86 11.94 -4.39 -1.26
N LYS A 87 11.88 -3.19 -1.82
CA LYS A 87 11.56 -1.96 -1.09
C LYS A 87 10.05 -1.78 -0.87
N TYR A 88 9.24 -2.68 -1.42
CA TYR A 88 7.79 -2.69 -1.33
C TYR A 88 7.32 -3.83 -0.42
N ILE A 89 6.12 -3.70 0.14
CA ILE A 89 5.49 -4.76 0.92
C ILE A 89 4.90 -5.79 -0.06
N LEU A 90 5.50 -6.98 -0.12
CA LEU A 90 5.12 -8.03 -1.05
C LEU A 90 4.75 -9.33 -0.31
N ILE A 91 3.62 -9.91 -0.70
CA ILE A 91 3.11 -11.19 -0.18
C ILE A 91 3.10 -12.21 -1.31
N LEU A 92 3.80 -13.32 -1.11
CA LEU A 92 3.72 -14.50 -1.97
C LEU A 92 2.93 -15.57 -1.22
N THR A 93 1.75 -15.91 -1.72
CA THR A 93 0.81 -16.77 -1.00
C THR A 93 0.03 -17.68 -1.93
N ASP A 94 -0.80 -18.53 -1.33
CA ASP A 94 -1.82 -19.31 -1.98
C ASP A 94 -3.20 -18.88 -1.47
N GLN A 95 -4.24 -19.28 -2.19
CA GLN A 95 -5.60 -18.85 -1.87
C GLN A 95 -6.03 -19.20 -0.43
N PRO A 96 -5.74 -20.40 0.13
CA PRO A 96 -6.14 -20.73 1.50
C PRO A 96 -5.46 -19.86 2.57
N ASN A 97 -4.23 -19.39 2.33
CA ASN A 97 -3.46 -18.60 3.30
C ASN A 97 -3.52 -17.10 3.07
N LEU A 98 -4.24 -16.62 2.04
CA LEU A 98 -4.28 -15.20 1.67
C LEU A 98 -4.65 -14.30 2.85
N PHE A 99 -5.77 -14.60 3.52
CA PHE A 99 -6.28 -13.75 4.59
C PHE A 99 -5.38 -13.76 5.83
N SER A 100 -4.82 -14.91 6.19
CA SER A 100 -3.92 -15.02 7.35
C SER A 100 -2.57 -14.35 7.08
N ASP A 101 -2.03 -14.49 5.87
CA ASP A 101 -0.79 -13.82 5.48
C ASP A 101 -0.97 -12.30 5.39
N LEU A 102 -2.10 -11.83 4.87
CA LEU A 102 -2.42 -10.40 4.79
C LEU A 102 -2.55 -9.77 6.19
N ASN A 103 -3.33 -10.39 7.08
CA ASN A 103 -3.44 -9.90 8.46
C ASN A 103 -2.10 -9.92 9.18
N ARG A 104 -1.30 -10.98 9.03
CA ARG A 104 0.04 -11.05 9.63
C ARG A 104 0.91 -9.89 9.19
N VAL A 105 0.91 -9.54 7.90
CA VAL A 105 1.69 -8.41 7.39
C VAL A 105 1.17 -7.11 7.96
N ILE A 106 -0.13 -6.85 7.88
CA ILE A 106 -0.73 -5.60 8.37
C ILE A 106 -0.53 -5.42 9.88
N ASP A 107 -0.74 -6.47 10.67
CA ASP A 107 -0.59 -6.42 12.13
C ASP A 107 0.89 -6.24 12.52
N SER A 108 1.82 -6.82 11.73
CA SER A 108 3.27 -6.60 11.90
C SER A 108 3.72 -5.18 11.55
N GLN A 109 2.92 -4.44 10.79
CA GLN A 109 3.16 -3.04 10.41
C GLN A 109 2.54 -2.03 11.40
N SER A 110 1.87 -2.50 12.47
CA SER A 110 1.10 -1.66 13.39
C SER A 110 1.92 -0.60 14.17
N PRO A 111 1.26 0.36 14.80
CA PRO A 111 0.72 1.61 14.26
C PRO A 111 1.72 2.79 14.36
N PHE A 112 2.96 2.55 14.82
CA PHE A 112 3.85 3.61 15.28
C PHE A 112 4.45 4.43 14.12
N GLU A 113 4.81 3.80 13.00
CA GLU A 113 5.34 4.56 11.85
C GLU A 113 4.26 5.34 11.09
N PHE A 114 3.04 4.81 11.02
CA PHE A 114 1.93 5.49 10.35
C PHE A 114 1.42 6.70 11.15
N ARG A 115 1.30 6.55 12.48
CA ARG A 115 0.83 7.63 13.36
C ARG A 115 1.88 8.74 13.56
N ILE A 116 3.18 8.44 13.50
CA ILE A 116 4.23 9.47 13.58
C ILE A 116 4.31 10.31 12.31
N ARG A 117 4.06 9.74 11.12
CA ARG A 117 4.09 10.52 9.87
C ARG A 117 2.84 11.35 9.62
N SER A 118 1.65 10.88 10.00
CA SER A 118 0.45 11.72 9.98
C SER A 118 0.56 12.86 11.02
N SER A 119 1.18 12.59 12.17
CA SER A 119 1.48 13.60 13.20
C SER A 119 2.45 14.69 12.70
N GLN A 120 3.47 14.37 11.89
CA GLN A 120 4.36 15.40 11.32
C GLN A 120 3.63 16.39 10.40
N ASN A 121 2.65 15.92 9.61
CA ASN A 121 1.80 16.82 8.83
C ASN A 121 0.89 17.69 9.71
N ILE A 122 0.33 17.12 10.79
CA ILE A 122 -0.50 17.88 11.75
C ILE A 122 0.34 18.93 12.49
N HIS A 123 1.56 18.59 12.93
CA HIS A 123 2.47 19.53 13.58
C HIS A 123 2.88 20.68 12.65
N PHE A 124 3.11 20.39 11.37
CA PHE A 124 3.43 21.43 10.38
C PHE A 124 2.23 22.36 10.13
N ILE A 125 1.02 21.79 10.02
CA ILE A 125 -0.23 22.55 9.86
C ILE A 125 -0.50 23.41 11.11
N CYS A 126 -0.39 22.85 12.32
CA CYS A 126 -0.56 23.60 13.57
C CYS A 126 0.46 24.74 13.72
N PHE A 127 1.72 24.51 13.36
CA PHE A 127 2.75 25.54 13.37
C PHE A 127 2.43 26.68 12.38
N HIS A 128 1.98 26.36 11.17
CA HIS A 128 1.54 27.37 10.20
C HIS A 128 0.31 28.14 10.66
N PHE A 129 -0.71 27.49 11.22
CA PHE A 129 -1.89 28.19 11.76
C PHE A 129 -1.53 29.12 12.92
N TYR A 130 -0.68 28.67 13.85
CA TYR A 130 -0.19 29.51 14.94
C TYR A 130 0.55 30.75 14.42
N PHE A 131 1.42 30.57 13.43
CA PHE A 131 2.17 31.67 12.81
C PHE A 131 1.25 32.69 12.12
N ILE A 132 0.22 32.22 11.40
CA ILE A 132 -0.79 33.09 10.77
C ILE A 132 -1.55 33.89 11.81
N ILE A 133 -2.00 33.26 12.90
CA ILE A 133 -2.72 33.94 14.00
C ILE A 133 -1.85 35.03 14.64
N MET A 134 -0.55 34.77 14.87
CA MET A 134 0.38 35.76 15.41
C MET A 134 0.55 36.98 14.48
N ILE A 135 0.62 36.76 13.16
CA ILE A 135 0.69 37.86 12.19
C ILE A 135 -0.58 38.71 12.23
N ILE A 136 -1.76 38.09 12.27
CA ILE A 136 -3.04 38.81 12.35
C ILE A 136 -3.12 39.67 13.62
N LEU A 137 -2.73 39.12 14.77
CA LEU A 137 -2.66 39.84 16.04
C LEU A 137 -1.70 41.03 15.99
N LEU A 138 -0.53 40.85 15.38
CA LEU A 138 0.46 41.93 15.23
C LEU A 138 -0.08 43.07 14.36
N ILE A 139 -0.73 42.75 13.23
CA ILE A 139 -1.37 43.73 12.36
C ILE A 139 -2.49 44.47 13.10
N TYR A 140 -3.31 43.75 13.87
CA TYR A 140 -4.38 44.35 14.67
C TYR A 140 -3.84 45.36 15.68
N ILE A 141 -2.77 45.03 16.40
CA ILE A 141 -2.14 45.94 17.38
C ILE A 141 -1.56 47.18 16.67
N LEU A 142 -0.95 47.02 15.49
CA LEU A 142 -0.46 48.15 14.70
C LEU A 142 -1.59 49.10 14.29
N PHE A 143 -2.75 48.57 13.88
CA PHE A 143 -3.92 49.37 13.52
C PHE A 143 -4.58 50.11 14.69
N GLN A 144 -4.48 49.58 15.92
CA GLN A 144 -5.02 50.25 17.10
C GLN A 144 -4.15 51.40 17.62
N ASN A 145 -2.89 51.47 17.20
CA ASN A 145 -1.92 52.49 17.61
C ASN A 145 -1.64 53.56 16.53
N LEU A 146 -2.40 53.53 15.43
CA LEU A 146 -2.38 54.48 14.32
C LEU A 146 -3.64 55.37 14.38
#